data_AF-A0A7W0UCY3-F1
#
_entry.id   AF-A0A7W0UCY3-F1
#
_cell.length_a   1.000
_cell.length_b   1.000
_cell.length_c   1.000
_cell.angle_alpha   90.00
_cell.angle_beta   90.00
_cell.angle_gamma   90.00
#
_symmetry.space_group_name_H-M   'P 1'
#
loop_
_entity.id
_entity.type
_entity.pdbx_description
1 polymer ?
#
loop_
_entity_poly.entity_id
_entity_poly.type
_entity_poly.pdbx_seq_one_letter_code
_entity_poly.pdbx_strand_id
1 'polypeptide(L)'
;MVEALHFTGNEEADALIAANPFALLVGFVLDQQVSVPVAFAGPLKLKQRLGGLDAGEIARLDPERLQEIFRQKPAIHRFPGNMAKRVQELAAVVDEEYGGDASRVWRDAADTTDLKRRLAALPGFGEMKVKALASVLSRRLGIGLAEPLVSGHPMLGDVDSPDALAAYQAAKRAYKASLRASSS
;
A
#
# COMPACT_ATOMS: atom_id res chain seq x y z
N MET A 1 14.43 8.20 9.25
CA MET A 1 13.17 7.72 8.63
C MET A 1 12.39 8.95 8.21
N VAL A 2 11.66 8.90 7.09
CA VAL A 2 10.83 10.04 6.65
C VAL A 2 9.66 10.24 7.62
N GLU A 3 9.29 11.48 7.87
CA GLU A 3 8.20 11.84 8.80
C GLU A 3 6.82 11.58 8.19
N ALA A 4 6.70 11.65 6.86
CA ALA A 4 5.46 11.44 6.13
C ALA A 4 5.71 10.93 4.70
N LEU A 5 4.74 10.20 4.14
CA LEU A 5 4.64 9.90 2.71
C LEU A 5 3.45 10.70 2.17
N HIS A 6 3.69 11.71 1.33
CA HIS A 6 2.68 12.68 0.89
C HIS A 6 1.69 12.11 -0.15
N PHE A 7 1.02 11.01 0.18
CA PHE A 7 0.19 10.24 -0.76
C PHE A 7 -1.28 10.61 -0.68
N THR A 8 -1.72 11.19 0.44
CA THR A 8 -3.14 11.40 0.74
C THR A 8 -3.56 12.86 0.83
N GLY A 9 -2.64 13.76 1.17
CA GLY A 9 -2.99 15.14 1.54
C GLY A 9 -3.61 15.26 2.93
N ASN A 10 -3.64 14.18 3.70
CA ASN A 10 -4.00 14.14 5.12
C ASN A 10 -2.74 13.82 5.93
N GLU A 11 -2.32 14.75 6.79
CA GLU A 11 -1.07 14.64 7.54
C GLU A 11 -1.02 13.39 8.43
N GLU A 12 -2.12 13.04 9.10
CA GLU A 12 -2.19 11.87 9.98
C GLU A 12 -2.06 10.56 9.18
N ALA A 13 -2.70 10.47 8.02
CA ALA A 13 -2.61 9.30 7.16
C ALA A 13 -1.22 9.18 6.54
N ASP A 14 -0.64 10.29 6.08
CA ASP A 14 0.69 10.36 5.47
C ASP A 14 1.79 9.99 6.48
N ALA A 15 1.67 10.44 7.74
CA ALA A 15 2.55 10.04 8.84
C ALA A 15 2.36 8.57 9.22
N LEU A 16 1.11 8.07 9.26
CA LEU A 16 0.82 6.68 9.59
C LEU A 16 1.47 5.71 8.60
N ILE A 17 1.33 5.94 7.30
CA ILE A 17 1.91 5.05 6.28
C ILE A 17 3.43 5.18 6.18
N ALA A 18 4.03 6.28 6.65
CA ALA A 18 5.47 6.42 6.78
C ALA A 18 6.03 5.63 7.97
N ALA A 19 5.32 5.66 9.10
CA ALA A 19 5.78 5.07 10.35
C ALA A 19 5.38 3.61 10.55
N ASN A 20 4.28 3.14 9.94
CA ASN A 20 3.75 1.79 10.10
C ASN A 20 3.87 0.98 8.78
N PRO A 21 4.82 0.03 8.70
CA PRO A 21 5.01 -0.87 7.57
C PRO A 21 3.74 -1.60 7.11
N PHE A 22 2.92 -2.06 8.05
CA PHE A 22 1.69 -2.77 7.72
C PHE A 22 0.64 -1.82 7.13
N ALA A 23 0.53 -0.58 7.64
CA ALA A 23 -0.32 0.45 7.05
C ALA A 23 0.07 0.76 5.60
N LEU A 24 1.36 0.82 5.30
CA LEU A 24 1.86 1.00 3.93
C LEU A 24 1.40 -0.14 3.01
N LEU A 25 1.57 -1.40 3.44
CA LEU A 25 1.14 -2.57 2.67
C LEU A 25 -0.39 -2.60 2.46
N VAL A 26 -1.18 -2.26 3.48
CA VAL A 26 -2.63 -2.12 3.37
C VAL A 26 -3.00 -1.05 2.33
N GLY A 27 -2.33 0.11 2.35
CA GLY A 27 -2.53 1.15 1.32
C GLY A 27 -2.32 0.63 -0.10
N PHE A 28 -1.27 -0.17 -0.33
CA PHE A 28 -1.03 -0.83 -1.62
C PHE A 28 -2.10 -1.86 -1.97
N VAL A 29 -2.60 -2.66 -1.02
CA VAL A 29 -3.71 -3.58 -1.27
C VAL A 29 -4.96 -2.82 -1.69
N LEU A 30 -5.23 -1.68 -1.06
CA LEU A 30 -6.38 -0.82 -1.34
C LEU A 30 -6.26 0.04 -2.61
N ASP A 31 -5.07 0.20 -3.21
CA ASP A 31 -4.90 0.90 -4.51
C ASP A 31 -5.42 0.04 -5.66
N GLN A 32 -6.74 -0.16 -5.67
CA GLN A 32 -7.47 -0.98 -6.63
C GLN A 32 -8.63 -0.19 -7.21
N GLN A 33 -8.36 0.34 -8.41
CA GLN A 33 -9.29 1.15 -9.20
C GLN A 33 -9.79 2.43 -8.49
N VAL A 34 -9.12 2.89 -7.43
CA VAL A 34 -9.34 4.19 -6.79
C VAL A 34 -8.15 5.12 -7.06
N SER A 35 -8.20 6.34 -6.55
CA SER A 35 -7.02 7.23 -6.56
C SER A 35 -6.06 6.86 -5.43
N VAL A 36 -4.79 7.24 -5.57
CA VAL A 36 -3.78 7.04 -4.52
C VAL A 36 -4.22 7.65 -3.19
N PRO A 37 -4.73 8.91 -3.12
CA PRO A 37 -5.21 9.45 -1.85
C PRO A 37 -6.30 8.63 -1.17
N VAL A 38 -7.26 8.11 -1.95
CA VAL A 38 -8.37 7.31 -1.40
C VAL A 38 -7.85 5.98 -0.85
N ALA A 39 -6.93 5.32 -1.57
CA ALA A 39 -6.35 4.06 -1.15
C ALA A 39 -5.52 4.21 0.14
N PHE A 40 -4.59 5.17 0.15
CA PHE A 40 -3.63 5.35 1.24
C PHE A 40 -4.21 6.08 2.46
N ALA A 41 -5.40 6.69 2.36
CA ALA A 41 -6.18 7.12 3.53
C ALA A 41 -6.94 5.94 4.20
N GLY A 42 -7.09 4.80 3.51
CA GLY A 42 -7.79 3.62 4.00
C GLY A 42 -7.22 3.02 5.30
N PRO A 43 -5.90 2.86 5.45
CA PRO A 43 -5.28 2.37 6.69
C PRO A 43 -5.64 3.19 7.92
N LEU A 44 -5.70 4.53 7.81
CA LEU A 44 -6.08 5.39 8.93
C LEU A 44 -7.53 5.16 9.34
N LYS A 45 -8.46 5.09 8.38
CA LYS A 45 -9.87 4.78 8.68
C LYS A 45 -10.04 3.41 9.33
N LEU A 46 -9.28 2.41 8.86
CA LEU A 46 -9.29 1.07 9.44
C LEU A 46 -8.81 1.10 10.89
N LYS A 47 -7.67 1.77 11.14
CA LYS A 47 -7.09 1.97 12.48
C LYS A 47 -8.10 2.62 13.43
N GLN A 48 -8.74 3.71 13.00
CA GLN A 48 -9.72 4.44 13.81
C GLN A 48 -10.94 3.59 14.20
N ARG A 49 -11.38 2.67 13.34
CA ARG A 49 -12.54 1.80 13.59
C ARG A 49 -12.23 0.59 14.45
N LEU A 50 -11.01 0.08 14.37
CA LEU A 50 -10.54 -1.05 15.17
C LEU A 50 -9.93 -0.62 16.50
N GLY A 51 -9.55 0.65 16.65
CA GLY A 51 -8.77 1.14 17.80
C GLY A 51 -7.27 0.83 17.71
N GLY A 52 -6.85 0.16 16.64
CA GLY A 52 -5.49 -0.30 16.40
C GLY A 52 -5.30 -0.78 14.96
N LEU A 53 -4.06 -1.08 14.57
CA LEU A 53 -3.75 -1.63 13.26
C LEU A 53 -2.67 -2.70 13.40
N ASP A 54 -3.06 -3.83 14.00
CA ASP A 54 -2.24 -5.01 14.19
C ASP A 54 -2.60 -6.09 13.16
N ALA A 55 -1.58 -6.71 12.55
CA ALA A 55 -1.78 -7.71 11.52
C ALA A 55 -2.42 -8.99 12.08
N GLY A 56 -1.98 -9.45 13.25
CA GLY A 56 -2.50 -10.66 13.87
C GLY A 56 -3.96 -10.50 14.34
N GLU A 57 -4.31 -9.37 14.94
CA GLU A 57 -5.70 -9.05 15.30
C GLU A 57 -6.61 -9.04 14.06
N ILE A 58 -6.18 -8.41 12.97
CA ILE A 58 -6.96 -8.38 11.72
C ILE A 58 -7.05 -9.77 11.08
N ALA A 59 -5.98 -10.56 11.10
CA ALA A 59 -5.95 -11.91 10.57
C ALA A 59 -6.98 -12.82 11.26
N ARG A 60 -7.10 -12.70 12.60
CA ARG A 60 -8.01 -13.50 13.44
C ARG A 60 -9.42 -12.95 13.58
N LEU A 61 -9.67 -11.72 13.14
CA LEU A 61 -10.99 -11.10 13.24
C LEU A 61 -12.01 -11.90 12.44
N ASP A 62 -13.27 -11.98 12.92
CA ASP A 62 -14.35 -12.54 12.12
C ASP A 62 -14.43 -11.83 10.75
N PRO A 63 -14.33 -12.57 9.62
CA PRO A 63 -14.41 -11.98 8.28
C PRO A 63 -15.66 -11.15 8.05
N GLU A 64 -16.82 -11.53 8.59
CA GLU A 64 -18.05 -10.76 8.45
C GLU A 64 -17.94 -9.43 9.18
N ARG A 65 -17.39 -9.46 10.40
CA ARG A 65 -17.14 -8.26 11.19
C ARG A 65 -16.17 -7.30 10.50
N LEU A 66 -15.10 -7.80 9.90
CA LEU A 66 -14.16 -6.95 9.15
C LEU A 66 -14.86 -6.31 7.94
N GLN A 67 -15.71 -7.05 7.23
CA GLN A 67 -16.47 -6.48 6.12
C GLN A 67 -17.46 -5.39 6.58
N GLU A 68 -18.13 -5.57 7.72
CA GLU A 68 -18.98 -4.52 8.31
C GLU A 68 -18.18 -3.25 8.58
N ILE A 69 -17.00 -3.40 9.19
CA ILE A 69 -16.08 -2.28 9.45
C ILE A 69 -15.72 -1.56 8.16
N PHE A 70 -15.43 -2.28 7.07
CA PHE A 70 -15.16 -1.68 5.77
C PHE A 70 -16.37 -0.94 5.17
N ARG A 71 -17.60 -1.41 5.45
CA ARG A 71 -18.87 -0.85 4.97
C ARG A 71 -19.35 0.37 5.76
N GLN A 72 -18.91 0.56 7.02
CA GLN A 72 -19.31 1.72 7.83
C GLN A 72 -19.11 3.02 7.05
N LYS A 73 -20.11 3.90 7.04
CA LYS A 73 -20.12 5.12 6.23
C LYS A 73 -19.27 6.23 6.87
N PRO A 74 -18.47 6.99 6.09
CA PRO A 74 -18.14 6.74 4.68
C PRO A 74 -17.28 5.48 4.53
N ALA A 75 -17.58 4.60 3.56
CA ALA A 75 -16.88 3.32 3.40
C ALA A 75 -15.36 3.51 3.23
N ILE A 76 -14.58 2.51 3.67
CA ILE A 76 -13.11 2.53 3.49
C ILE A 76 -12.77 2.45 2.00
N HIS A 77 -13.49 1.62 1.26
CA HIS A 77 -13.30 1.42 -0.17
C HIS A 77 -14.64 1.29 -0.89
N ARG A 78 -14.68 1.58 -2.18
CA ARG A 78 -15.88 1.39 -3.03
C ARG A 78 -16.24 -0.08 -3.28
N PHE A 79 -15.34 -1.00 -2.94
CA PHE A 79 -15.52 -2.46 -3.00
C PHE A 79 -15.25 -3.05 -1.60
N PRO A 80 -16.08 -2.72 -0.59
CA PRO A 80 -15.72 -2.94 0.81
C PRO A 80 -15.53 -4.41 1.17
N GLY A 81 -16.41 -5.31 0.69
CA GLY A 81 -16.29 -6.76 0.97
C GLY A 81 -15.02 -7.37 0.38
N ASN A 82 -14.74 -7.12 -0.90
CA ASN A 82 -13.56 -7.66 -1.58
C ASN A 82 -12.26 -7.11 -0.99
N MET A 83 -12.21 -5.83 -0.62
CA MET A 83 -11.02 -5.22 -0.04
C MET A 83 -10.80 -5.63 1.42
N ALA A 84 -11.87 -5.81 2.21
CA ALA A 84 -11.77 -6.39 3.55
C ALA A 84 -11.10 -7.76 3.51
N LYS A 85 -11.59 -8.65 2.61
CA LYS A 85 -11.00 -9.98 2.43
C LYS A 85 -9.51 -9.92 2.07
N ARG A 86 -9.14 -9.09 1.08
CA ARG A 86 -7.73 -8.97 0.64
C ARG A 86 -6.82 -8.40 1.73
N VAL A 87 -7.31 -7.46 2.54
CA VAL A 87 -6.56 -6.93 3.68
C VAL A 87 -6.38 -8.00 4.75
N GLN A 88 -7.41 -8.82 5.00
CA GLN A 88 -7.30 -9.95 5.92
C GLN A 88 -6.32 -11.02 5.43
N GLU A 89 -6.34 -11.36 4.14
CA GLU A 89 -5.38 -12.28 3.51
C GLU A 89 -3.94 -11.76 3.66
N LEU A 90 -3.72 -10.46 3.40
CA LEU A 90 -2.42 -9.82 3.65
C LEU A 90 -2.02 -9.91 5.13
N ALA A 91 -2.96 -9.63 6.03
CA ALA A 91 -2.73 -9.65 7.47
C ALA A 91 -2.30 -11.04 7.95
N ALA A 92 -2.95 -12.10 7.45
CA ALA A 92 -2.60 -13.49 7.75
C ALA A 92 -1.16 -13.82 7.30
N VAL A 93 -0.77 -13.47 6.08
CA VAL A 93 0.61 -13.69 5.61
C VAL A 93 1.62 -12.91 6.46
N VAL A 94 1.32 -11.67 6.83
CA VAL A 94 2.20 -10.87 7.72
C VAL A 94 2.31 -11.50 9.11
N ASP A 95 1.21 -11.96 9.69
CA ASP A 95 1.20 -12.64 10.99
C ASP A 95 1.99 -13.95 10.95
N GLU A 96 1.68 -14.83 10.00
CA GLU A 96 2.22 -16.18 9.91
C GLU A 96 3.68 -16.22 9.47
N GLU A 97 4.03 -15.53 8.38
CA GLU A 97 5.39 -15.61 7.80
C GLU A 97 6.36 -14.58 8.38
N TYR A 98 5.85 -13.47 8.90
CA TYR A 98 6.66 -12.34 9.37
C TYR A 98 6.45 -12.03 10.86
N GLY A 99 5.69 -12.85 11.59
CA GLY A 99 5.49 -12.70 13.04
C GLY A 99 4.78 -11.39 13.40
N GLY A 100 3.86 -10.94 12.55
CA GLY A 100 3.11 -9.68 12.72
C GLY A 100 3.87 -8.42 12.29
N ASP A 101 5.17 -8.54 12.00
CA ASP A 101 6.01 -7.40 11.62
C ASP A 101 6.20 -7.32 10.10
N ALA A 102 5.34 -6.54 9.45
CA ALA A 102 5.36 -6.29 8.01
C ALA A 102 6.70 -5.75 7.47
N SER A 103 7.53 -5.08 8.29
CA SER A 103 8.83 -4.61 7.81
C SER A 103 9.88 -5.70 7.63
N ARG A 104 9.67 -6.89 8.21
CA ARG A 104 10.53 -8.06 7.95
C ARG A 104 10.45 -8.54 6.51
N VAL A 105 9.40 -8.16 5.76
CA VAL A 105 9.30 -8.40 4.32
C VAL A 105 10.53 -7.88 3.56
N TRP A 106 11.07 -6.72 3.96
CA TRP A 106 12.26 -6.14 3.34
C TRP A 106 13.51 -6.14 4.22
N ARG A 107 13.38 -6.07 5.56
CA ARG A 107 14.56 -6.12 6.44
C ARG A 107 15.24 -7.48 6.45
N ASP A 108 14.48 -8.56 6.32
CA ASP A 108 15.02 -9.92 6.38
C ASP A 108 15.36 -10.44 4.97
N ALA A 109 15.23 -9.61 3.93
CA ALA A 109 15.58 -9.98 2.57
C ALA A 109 17.10 -10.07 2.41
N ALA A 110 17.59 -11.20 1.90
CA ALA A 110 19.02 -11.44 1.73
C ALA A 110 19.64 -10.61 0.58
N ASP A 111 18.87 -10.40 -0.48
CA ASP A 111 19.27 -9.65 -1.66
C ASP A 111 18.04 -9.11 -2.42
N THR A 112 18.27 -8.43 -3.54
CA THR A 112 17.21 -7.88 -4.40
C THR A 112 16.28 -8.95 -4.99
N THR A 113 16.79 -10.14 -5.30
CA THR A 113 15.99 -11.25 -5.84
C THR A 113 15.07 -11.82 -4.77
N ASP A 114 15.58 -12.00 -3.55
CA ASP A 114 14.80 -12.39 -2.38
C ASP A 114 13.73 -11.34 -2.05
N LEU A 115 14.10 -10.06 -2.02
CA LEU A 115 13.16 -8.97 -1.80
C LEU A 115 12.03 -9.00 -2.84
N LYS A 116 12.36 -9.12 -4.13
CA LYS A 116 11.35 -9.21 -5.20
C LYS A 116 10.41 -10.40 -4.98
N ARG A 117 10.95 -11.56 -4.59
CA ARG A 117 10.16 -12.77 -4.32
C ARG A 117 9.19 -12.54 -3.16
N ARG A 118 9.66 -11.98 -2.05
CA ARG A 118 8.84 -11.67 -0.87
C ARG A 118 7.73 -10.68 -1.19
N LEU A 119 8.05 -9.58 -1.87
CA LEU A 119 7.07 -8.58 -2.29
C LEU A 119 6.00 -9.16 -3.24
N ALA A 120 6.40 -10.02 -4.17
CA ALA A 120 5.49 -10.66 -5.13
C ALA A 120 4.61 -11.76 -4.51
N ALA A 121 5.03 -12.34 -3.39
CA ALA A 121 4.27 -13.35 -2.66
C ALA A 121 3.12 -12.74 -1.82
N LEU A 122 3.17 -11.44 -1.52
CA LEU A 122 2.13 -10.78 -0.74
C LEU A 122 0.77 -10.81 -1.45
N PRO A 123 -0.32 -11.18 -0.75
CA PRO A 123 -1.67 -11.18 -1.32
C PRO A 123 -2.05 -9.82 -1.92
N GLY A 124 -2.47 -9.84 -3.19
CA GLY A 124 -2.87 -8.63 -3.91
C GLY A 124 -1.72 -7.81 -4.50
N PHE A 125 -0.47 -8.30 -4.46
CA PHE A 125 0.69 -7.69 -5.12
C PHE A 125 0.96 -8.32 -6.48
N GLY A 126 0.71 -7.56 -7.55
CA GLY A 126 1.19 -7.86 -8.90
C GLY A 126 2.47 -7.09 -9.23
N GLU A 127 3.04 -7.34 -10.41
CA GLU A 127 4.32 -6.76 -10.86
C GLU A 127 4.40 -5.23 -10.67
N MET A 128 3.34 -4.49 -11.04
CA MET A 128 3.31 -3.03 -10.88
C MET A 128 3.34 -2.58 -9.42
N LYS A 129 2.70 -3.32 -8.51
CA LYS A 129 2.76 -2.99 -7.07
C LYS A 129 4.12 -3.33 -6.48
N VAL A 130 4.75 -4.41 -6.93
CA VAL A 130 6.13 -4.73 -6.53
C VAL A 130 7.07 -3.60 -6.94
N LYS A 131 7.02 -3.14 -8.19
CA LYS A 131 7.81 -2.01 -8.69
C LYS A 131 7.49 -0.70 -7.94
N ALA A 132 6.21 -0.42 -7.70
CA ALA A 132 5.80 0.79 -6.99
C ALA A 132 6.22 0.78 -5.52
N LEU A 133 6.02 -0.32 -4.79
CA LEU A 133 6.50 -0.44 -3.41
C LEU A 133 8.03 -0.39 -3.36
N ALA A 134 8.74 -1.08 -4.26
CA ALA A 134 10.19 -0.99 -4.34
C ALA A 134 10.68 0.46 -4.54
N SER A 135 9.99 1.27 -5.35
CA SER A 135 10.32 2.69 -5.50
C SER A 135 10.16 3.47 -4.19
N VAL A 136 9.14 3.18 -3.38
CA VAL A 136 8.94 3.80 -2.06
C VAL A 136 10.02 3.33 -1.09
N LEU A 137 10.30 2.02 -1.06
CA LEU A 137 11.34 1.44 -0.22
C LEU A 137 12.71 2.06 -0.50
N SER A 138 13.09 2.18 -1.78
CA SER A 138 14.37 2.76 -2.20
C SER A 138 14.41 4.28 -1.94
N ARG A 139 13.48 5.04 -2.51
CA ARG A 139 13.57 6.52 -2.57
C ARG A 139 13.10 7.22 -1.29
N ARG A 140 12.25 6.58 -0.49
CA ARG A 140 11.66 7.17 0.73
C ARG A 140 12.13 6.49 2.00
N LEU A 141 12.33 5.17 1.99
CA LEU A 141 12.75 4.43 3.18
C LEU A 141 14.25 4.05 3.18
N GLY A 142 15.00 4.36 2.12
CA GLY A 142 16.44 4.12 2.06
C GLY A 142 16.85 2.65 1.96
N ILE A 143 15.94 1.77 1.53
CA ILE A 143 16.22 0.34 1.36
C ILE A 143 16.91 0.11 0.01
N GLY A 144 18.25 0.12 0.01
CA GLY A 144 19.07 0.01 -1.19
C GLY A 144 18.80 -1.26 -2.02
N LEU A 145 18.46 -2.38 -1.38
CA LEU A 145 18.11 -3.64 -2.07
C LEU A 145 16.92 -3.48 -3.05
N ALA A 146 16.07 -2.47 -2.84
CA ALA A 146 14.90 -2.21 -3.68
C ALA A 146 15.23 -1.43 -4.96
N GLU A 147 16.36 -0.72 -5.01
CA GLU A 147 16.73 0.15 -6.14
C GLU A 147 16.72 -0.58 -7.50
N PRO A 148 17.28 -1.79 -7.66
CA PRO A 148 17.29 -2.46 -8.95
C PRO A 148 15.91 -2.96 -9.41
N LEU A 149 14.89 -2.92 -8.55
CA LEU A 149 13.50 -3.26 -8.89
C LEU A 149 12.70 -2.06 -9.38
N VAL A 150 13.24 -0.84 -9.23
CA VAL A 150 12.54 0.39 -9.61
C VAL A 150 12.53 0.53 -11.13
N SER A 151 11.35 0.86 -11.67
CA SER A 151 11.20 1.16 -13.09
C SER A 151 11.83 2.50 -13.47
N GLY A 152 12.23 2.66 -14.74
CA GLY A 152 12.73 3.93 -15.28
C GLY A 152 11.67 5.01 -15.51
N HIS A 153 10.38 4.71 -15.31
CA HIS A 153 9.28 5.68 -15.41
C HIS A 153 8.83 6.17 -14.02
N PRO A 154 8.18 7.35 -13.91
CA PRO A 154 7.71 7.87 -12.63
C PRO A 154 6.85 6.86 -11.85
N MET A 155 7.21 6.64 -10.59
CA MET A 155 6.56 5.72 -9.66
C MET A 155 6.10 6.44 -8.40
N LEU A 156 5.33 5.75 -7.56
CA LEU A 156 4.82 6.35 -6.31
C LEU A 156 5.95 6.80 -5.37
N GLY A 157 7.11 6.15 -5.40
CA GLY A 157 8.31 6.56 -4.68
C GLY A 157 8.85 7.93 -5.08
N ASP A 158 8.40 8.52 -6.20
CA ASP A 158 8.77 9.87 -6.65
C ASP A 158 7.94 10.97 -5.98
N VAL A 159 6.93 10.62 -5.20
CA VAL A 159 6.09 11.58 -4.49
C VAL A 159 6.73 11.95 -3.15
N ASP A 160 7.32 13.14 -3.05
CA ASP A 160 7.90 13.75 -1.81
C ASP A 160 7.12 14.97 -1.33
N SER A 161 6.11 15.39 -2.07
CA SER A 161 5.40 16.62 -1.79
C SER A 161 3.98 16.54 -2.34
N PRO A 162 3.07 17.38 -1.82
CA PRO A 162 1.74 17.53 -2.42
C PRO A 162 1.77 17.88 -3.91
N ASP A 163 2.75 18.69 -4.35
CA ASP A 163 2.93 19.05 -5.76
C ASP A 163 3.39 17.85 -6.59
N ALA A 164 4.34 17.06 -6.09
CA ALA A 164 4.75 15.81 -6.74
C ALA A 164 3.59 14.80 -6.84
N LEU A 165 2.71 14.75 -5.83
CA LEU A 165 1.50 13.92 -5.87
C LEU A 165 0.56 14.38 -6.98
N ALA A 166 0.34 15.70 -7.12
CA ALA A 166 -0.50 16.26 -8.17
C ALA A 166 0.07 15.94 -9.57
N ALA A 167 1.39 16.08 -9.75
CA ALA A 167 2.08 15.74 -10.99
C ALA A 167 1.98 14.25 -11.32
N TYR A 168 2.22 13.37 -10.33
CA TYR A 168 2.10 11.91 -10.50
C TYR A 168 0.68 11.50 -10.90
N GLN A 169 -0.35 12.07 -10.26
CA GLN A 169 -1.74 11.80 -10.63
C GLN A 169 -2.08 12.30 -12.03
N ALA A 170 -1.57 13.46 -12.44
CA ALA A 170 -1.76 13.98 -13.79
C ALA A 170 -1.13 13.04 -14.83
N ALA A 171 0.11 12.59 -14.62
CA ALA A 171 0.79 11.63 -15.49
C ALA A 171 0.03 10.28 -15.57
N LYS A 172 -0.42 9.74 -14.43
CA LYS A 172 -1.21 8.48 -14.37
C LYS A 172 -2.53 8.61 -15.14
N ARG A 173 -3.20 9.77 -15.07
CA ARG A 173 -4.42 10.05 -15.83
C ARG A 173 -4.15 10.15 -17.34
N ALA A 174 -3.10 10.87 -17.73
CA ALA A 174 -2.71 11.02 -19.14
C ALA A 174 -2.37 9.67 -19.78
N TYR A 175 -1.58 8.83 -19.10
CA TYR A 175 -1.24 7.49 -19.58
C TYR A 175 -2.45 6.57 -19.72
N LYS A 176 -3.38 6.60 -18.76
CA LYS A 176 -4.64 5.83 -18.89
C LYS A 176 -5.50 6.32 -20.05
N ALA A 177 -5.53 7.64 -20.31
CA ALA A 177 -6.24 8.20 -21.44
C ALA A 177 -5.62 7.76 -22.78
N SER A 178 -4.28 7.76 -22.89
CA SER A 178 -3.60 7.31 -24.11
C SER A 178 -3.85 5.84 -24.41
N LEU A 179 -3.81 4.96 -23.39
CA LEU A 179 -4.13 3.55 -23.58
C LEU A 179 -5.57 3.32 -24.08
N ARG A 180 -6.54 4.08 -23.55
CA ARG A 180 -7.94 3.99 -24.01
C ARG A 180 -8.09 4.43 -25.47
N ALA A 181 -7.42 5.52 -25.83
CA ALA A 181 -7.43 6.06 -27.19
C ALA A 181 -6.76 5.10 -28.20
N SER A 182 -5.73 4.35 -27.80
CA SER A 182 -5.09 3.33 -28.65
C SER A 182 -5.87 2.01 -28.73
N SER A 183 -6.89 1.82 -27.89
CA SER A 183 -7.75 0.64 -27.87
C SER A 183 -9.16 0.89 -28.46
N SER A 184 -9.40 2.10 -28.98
CA SER A 184 -10.62 2.51 -29.69
C SER A 184 -10.34 2.63 -31.18
#